data_AF-A0A519PWJ9-F1
#
_entry.id   AF-A0A519PWJ9-F1
#
_cell.length_a   1.000
_cell.length_b   1.000
_cell.length_c   1.000
_cell.angle_alpha   90.00
_cell.angle_beta   90.00
_cell.angle_gamma   90.00
#
_symmetry.space_group_name_H-M   'P 1'
#
loop_
_entity.id
_entity.type
_entity.pdbx_description
1 polymer ?
#
loop_
_entity_poly.entity_id
_entity_poly.type
_entity_poly.pdbx_seq_one_letter_code
_entity_poly.pdbx_strand_id
1 'polypeptide(L)'
;MSIHPTAIVNAKAELAADVEVGPWCTVGPGVVLSEGVRLVSHVVVQQDTAVGARTVIHPFAVIGGDPQHNGYKGEAVTLEIGSDNSIREHCTFNRGTPQGAGVTRVGSHGLFMTGAHVGHDAVVGDHVVMANNATLG
;
A
#
# COMPACT_ATOMS: atom_id res chain seq x y z
N MET A 1 -14.25 13.94 2.46
CA MET A 1 -13.91 12.64 1.84
C MET A 1 -14.30 12.78 0.39
N SER A 2 -13.41 12.45 -0.54
CA SER A 2 -13.68 12.59 -1.97
C SER A 2 -13.39 11.27 -2.67
N ILE A 3 -14.44 10.47 -2.91
CA ILE A 3 -14.34 9.21 -3.64
C ILE A 3 -14.93 9.43 -5.04
N HIS A 4 -14.13 9.18 -6.07
CA HIS A 4 -14.61 9.25 -7.44
C HIS A 4 -15.68 8.17 -7.71
N PRO A 5 -16.76 8.45 -8.45
CA PRO A 5 -17.86 7.50 -8.67
C PRO A 5 -17.49 6.15 -9.30
N THR A 6 -16.31 6.07 -9.94
CA THR A 6 -15.80 4.83 -10.56
C THR A 6 -14.84 4.05 -9.69
N ALA A 7 -14.50 4.55 -8.49
CA ALA A 7 -13.70 3.81 -7.53
C ALA A 7 -14.53 2.71 -6.87
N ILE A 8 -13.91 1.56 -6.61
CA ILE A 8 -14.55 0.43 -5.92
C ILE A 8 -13.93 0.33 -4.54
N VAL A 9 -14.71 0.68 -3.52
CA VAL A 9 -14.28 0.62 -2.12
C VAL A 9 -15.08 -0.45 -1.41
N ASN A 10 -14.39 -1.41 -0.80
CA ASN A 10 -15.02 -2.47 -0.01
C ASN A 10 -15.70 -1.86 1.22
N ALA A 11 -16.88 -2.37 1.57
CA ALA A 11 -17.65 -1.86 2.72
C ALA A 11 -16.94 -2.07 4.09
N LYS A 12 -15.94 -2.95 4.15
CA LYS A 12 -15.11 -3.19 5.34
C LYS A 12 -13.81 -2.38 5.36
N ALA A 13 -13.60 -1.48 4.40
CA ALA A 13 -12.47 -0.57 4.43
C ALA A 13 -12.77 0.63 5.34
N GLU A 14 -11.77 1.06 6.10
CA GLU A 14 -11.86 2.20 7.01
C GLU A 14 -11.08 3.36 6.42
N LEU A 15 -11.76 4.46 6.12
CA LEU A 15 -11.15 5.63 5.49
C LEU A 15 -11.44 6.87 6.34
N ALA A 16 -10.41 7.67 6.61
CA ALA A 16 -10.58 8.94 7.31
C ALA A 16 -11.43 9.94 6.50
N ALA A 17 -11.98 10.94 7.20
CA ALA A 17 -12.96 11.85 6.65
C ALA A 17 -12.45 12.74 5.52
N ASP A 18 -11.14 12.88 5.32
CA ASP A 18 -10.50 13.72 4.32
C ASP A 18 -9.72 12.91 3.25
N VAL A 19 -9.84 11.58 3.25
CA VAL A 19 -9.22 10.72 2.22
C VAL A 19 -9.76 11.06 0.82
N GLU A 20 -8.86 11.05 -0.15
CA GLU A 20 -9.13 11.21 -1.58
C GLU A 20 -8.87 9.90 -2.33
N VAL A 21 -9.89 9.38 -3.01
CA VAL A 21 -9.81 8.19 -3.86
C VAL A 21 -10.22 8.55 -5.27
N GLY A 22 -9.26 8.64 -6.17
CA GLY A 22 -9.52 9.00 -7.56
C GLY A 22 -10.09 7.85 -8.42
N PRO A 23 -10.25 8.10 -9.73
CA PRO A 23 -11.00 7.22 -10.61
C PRO A 23 -10.34 5.85 -10.77
N TRP A 24 -11.18 4.81 -10.82
CA TRP A 24 -10.77 3.41 -11.04
C TRP A 24 -9.78 2.84 -10.03
N CYS A 25 -9.65 3.46 -8.86
CA CYS A 25 -8.97 2.84 -7.73
C CYS A 25 -9.81 1.70 -7.17
N THR A 26 -9.16 0.68 -6.63
CA THR A 26 -9.80 -0.40 -5.86
C THR A 26 -9.22 -0.44 -4.45
N VAL A 27 -10.10 -0.48 -3.45
CA VAL A 27 -9.73 -0.57 -2.03
C VAL A 27 -10.44 -1.77 -1.45
N GLY A 28 -9.68 -2.80 -1.07
CA GLY A 28 -10.21 -4.07 -0.61
C GLY A 28 -10.54 -4.14 0.88
N PRO A 29 -10.92 -5.31 1.39
CA PRO A 29 -11.30 -5.52 2.78
C PRO A 29 -10.11 -5.35 3.74
N GLY A 30 -10.35 -4.88 4.96
CA GLY A 30 -9.31 -4.73 5.98
C GLY A 30 -8.30 -3.61 5.69
N VAL A 31 -8.54 -2.81 4.65
CA VAL A 31 -7.72 -1.63 4.36
C VAL A 31 -8.10 -0.48 5.29
N VAL A 32 -7.09 0.18 5.84
CA VAL A 32 -7.22 1.39 6.66
C VAL A 32 -6.44 2.51 6.01
N LEU A 33 -7.11 3.60 5.60
CA LEU A 33 -6.48 4.80 5.05
C LEU A 33 -6.64 5.96 6.03
N SER A 34 -5.51 6.44 6.54
CA SER A 34 -5.45 7.54 7.51
C SER A 34 -5.74 8.90 6.87
N GLU A 35 -5.78 9.94 7.72
CA GLU A 35 -6.04 11.32 7.29
C GLU A 35 -5.15 11.81 6.15
N GLY A 36 -5.72 12.52 5.19
CA GLY A 36 -5.01 13.11 4.05
C GLY A 36 -4.37 12.11 3.08
N VAL A 37 -4.63 10.80 3.20
CA VAL A 37 -4.18 9.82 2.20
C VAL A 37 -4.84 10.12 0.86
N ARG A 38 -4.05 10.09 -0.21
CA ARG A 38 -4.52 10.30 -1.59
C ARG A 38 -4.13 9.16 -2.52
N LEU A 39 -5.15 8.49 -3.05
CA LEU A 39 -5.01 7.51 -4.14
C LEU A 39 -5.33 8.19 -5.47
N VAL A 40 -4.36 8.34 -6.37
CA VAL A 40 -4.51 9.23 -7.54
C VAL A 40 -5.48 8.70 -8.60
N SER A 41 -5.18 7.61 -9.30
CA SER A 41 -6.11 6.89 -10.19
C SER A 41 -5.54 5.51 -10.43
N HIS A 42 -6.37 4.49 -10.68
CA HIS A 42 -5.88 3.14 -10.95
C HIS A 42 -4.92 2.59 -9.88
N VAL A 43 -5.06 3.01 -8.63
CA VAL A 43 -4.33 2.43 -7.50
C VAL A 43 -5.11 1.22 -7.01
N VAL A 44 -4.40 0.13 -6.74
CA VAL A 44 -4.97 -1.05 -6.09
C VAL A 44 -4.41 -1.12 -4.67
N VAL A 45 -5.27 -1.01 -3.66
CA VAL A 45 -4.94 -1.38 -2.28
C VAL A 45 -5.73 -2.63 -1.94
N GLN A 46 -5.05 -3.78 -1.95
CA GLN A 46 -5.70 -5.06 -2.20
C GLN A 46 -6.47 -5.60 -0.99
N GLN A 47 -5.86 -5.62 0.20
CA GLN A 47 -6.48 -6.05 1.47
C GLN A 47 -5.53 -5.85 2.65
N ASP A 48 -6.06 -5.91 3.88
CA ASP A 48 -5.32 -5.99 5.16
C ASP A 48 -4.06 -5.09 5.23
N THR A 49 -4.25 -3.82 4.85
CA THR A 49 -3.17 -2.85 4.69
C THR A 49 -3.53 -1.57 5.43
N ALA A 50 -2.64 -1.10 6.30
CA ALA A 50 -2.74 0.21 6.93
C ALA A 50 -1.82 1.21 6.22
N VAL A 51 -2.38 2.37 5.83
CA VAL A 51 -1.62 3.47 5.21
C VAL A 51 -1.70 4.70 6.11
N GLY A 52 -0.53 5.17 6.53
CA GLY A 52 -0.37 6.35 7.38
C GLY A 52 -0.71 7.66 6.68
N ALA A 53 -0.85 8.70 7.50
CA ALA A 53 -1.40 9.99 7.11
C ALA A 53 -0.61 10.66 5.97
N ARG A 54 -1.29 11.43 5.12
CA ARG A 54 -0.69 12.27 4.05
C ARG A 54 0.17 11.51 3.03
N THR A 55 0.11 10.18 3.01
CA THR A 55 0.76 9.36 1.99
C THR A 55 0.02 9.51 0.66
N VAL A 56 0.78 9.70 -0.42
CA VAL A 56 0.26 9.82 -1.78
C VAL A 56 0.68 8.59 -2.59
N ILE A 57 -0.29 7.91 -3.19
CA ILE A 57 -0.07 6.71 -3.99
C ILE A 57 -0.47 6.99 -5.43
N HIS A 58 0.50 6.85 -6.33
CA HIS A 58 0.41 7.19 -7.75
C HIS A 58 -0.11 6.03 -8.60
N PRO A 59 -0.52 6.31 -9.86
CA PRO A 59 -1.22 5.33 -10.67
C PRO A 59 -0.51 4.00 -10.91
N PHE A 60 -1.31 2.94 -10.99
CA PHE A 60 -0.87 1.57 -11.25
C PHE A 60 0.03 0.96 -10.17
N ALA A 61 0.15 1.59 -9.01
CA ALA A 61 0.73 0.96 -7.84
C ALA A 61 -0.22 -0.13 -7.30
N VAL A 62 0.36 -1.26 -6.88
CA VAL A 62 -0.36 -2.39 -6.27
C VAL A 62 0.18 -2.59 -4.86
N ILE A 63 -0.65 -2.26 -3.88
CA ILE A 63 -0.27 -2.17 -2.46
C ILE A 63 -1.07 -3.21 -1.68
N GLY A 64 -0.41 -3.92 -0.77
CA GLY A 64 -1.06 -4.97 0.02
C GLY A 64 -1.27 -6.26 -0.75
N GLY A 65 -0.44 -6.50 -1.78
CA GLY A 65 -0.48 -7.74 -2.55
C GLY A 65 -0.17 -8.97 -1.70
N ASP A 66 -0.63 -10.13 -2.14
CA ASP A 66 -0.20 -11.40 -1.54
C ASP A 66 1.32 -11.57 -1.67
N PRO A 67 1.98 -12.19 -0.68
CA PRO A 67 3.40 -12.50 -0.79
C PRO A 67 3.66 -13.41 -1.99
N GLN A 68 4.71 -13.13 -2.75
CA GLN A 68 5.20 -13.99 -3.84
C GLN A 68 5.99 -15.18 -3.29
N HIS A 69 5.34 -15.96 -2.42
CA HIS A 69 5.93 -17.09 -1.72
C HIS A 69 5.14 -18.37 -2.02
N ASN A 70 5.83 -19.40 -2.54
CA ASN A 70 5.20 -20.66 -2.99
C ASN A 70 4.39 -21.38 -1.91
N GLY A 71 4.70 -21.15 -0.63
CA GLY A 71 4.02 -21.76 0.50
C GLY A 71 2.79 -21.00 1.01
N TYR A 72 2.53 -19.78 0.51
CA TYR A 72 1.38 -18.99 0.95
C TYR A 72 0.08 -19.52 0.34
N LYS A 73 -0.95 -19.64 1.18
CA LYS A 73 -2.25 -20.26 0.89
C LYS A 73 -3.43 -19.35 1.23
N GLY A 74 -3.19 -18.06 1.44
CA GLY A 74 -4.22 -17.10 1.85
C GLY A 74 -4.31 -16.94 3.37
N GLU A 75 -3.23 -17.22 4.11
CA GLU A 75 -3.16 -16.98 5.54
C GLU A 75 -3.29 -15.48 5.86
N ALA A 76 -3.73 -15.18 7.09
CA ALA A 76 -3.82 -13.80 7.55
C ALA A 76 -2.42 -13.18 7.72
N VAL A 77 -2.12 -12.17 6.90
CA VAL A 77 -0.88 -11.40 6.88
C VAL A 77 -1.19 -9.95 6.54
N THR A 78 -0.31 -9.01 6.92
CA THR A 78 -0.59 -7.57 6.81
C THR A 78 0.53 -6.80 6.13
N LEU A 79 0.21 -5.55 5.77
CA LEU A 79 1.16 -4.51 5.37
C LEU A 79 0.89 -3.25 6.19
N GLU A 80 1.94 -2.69 6.78
CA GLU A 80 1.90 -1.44 7.55
C GLU A 80 2.77 -0.39 6.86
N ILE A 81 2.18 0.72 6.43
CA ILE A 81 2.88 1.85 5.80
C ILE A 81 2.72 3.09 6.68
N GLY A 82 3.82 3.77 6.97
CA GLY A 82 3.85 5.02 7.71
C GLY A 82 3.28 6.22 6.94
N SER A 83 3.56 7.41 7.47
CA SER A 83 2.99 8.66 6.98
C SER A 83 3.89 9.37 5.98
N ASP A 84 3.33 10.34 5.25
CA ASP A 84 4.07 11.28 4.41
C ASP A 84 4.95 10.60 3.33
N ASN A 85 4.54 9.42 2.86
CA ASN A 85 5.24 8.71 1.79
C ASN A 85 4.77 9.18 0.41
N SER A 86 5.69 9.21 -0.56
CA SER A 86 5.38 9.32 -1.99
C SER A 86 5.67 7.99 -2.67
N ILE A 87 4.60 7.26 -2.99
CA ILE A 87 4.67 5.95 -3.65
C ILE A 87 4.33 6.17 -5.12
N ARG A 88 5.34 6.10 -5.98
CA ARG A 88 5.24 6.43 -7.40
C ARG A 88 4.63 5.29 -8.21
N GLU A 89 4.49 5.55 -9.50
CA GLU A 89 3.75 4.69 -10.42
C GLU A 89 4.34 3.27 -10.44
N HIS A 90 3.49 2.26 -10.63
CA HIS A 90 3.92 0.85 -10.73
C HIS A 90 4.68 0.27 -9.53
N CYS A 91 4.70 0.93 -8.36
CA CYS A 91 5.27 0.32 -7.16
C CYS A 91 4.45 -0.91 -6.73
N THR A 92 5.13 -1.92 -6.20
CA THR A 92 4.47 -3.14 -5.68
C THR A 92 4.94 -3.46 -4.27
N PHE A 93 4.04 -3.39 -3.30
CA PHE A 93 4.34 -3.70 -1.89
C PHE A 93 3.49 -4.90 -1.45
N ASN A 94 4.15 -5.99 -1.07
CA ASN A 94 3.49 -7.22 -0.64
C ASN A 94 3.34 -7.27 0.88
N ARG A 95 2.27 -7.91 1.36
CA ARG A 95 2.09 -8.28 2.77
C ARG A 95 3.10 -9.34 3.17
N GLY A 96 3.24 -9.59 4.48
CA GLY A 96 4.19 -10.57 5.00
C GLY A 96 3.83 -12.02 4.68
N THR A 97 4.56 -12.96 5.27
CA THR A 97 4.29 -14.40 5.19
C THR A 97 4.04 -14.99 6.57
N PRO A 98 3.22 -16.06 6.70
CA PRO A 98 3.00 -16.72 7.99
C PRO A 98 4.25 -17.42 8.54
N GLN A 99 5.25 -17.73 7.70
CA GLN A 99 6.54 -18.27 8.13
C GLN A 99 7.55 -17.19 8.56
N GLY A 100 7.34 -15.95 8.09
CA GLY A 100 8.16 -14.80 8.40
C GLY A 100 7.61 -14.00 9.59
N ALA A 101 7.53 -12.69 9.42
CA ALA A 101 7.01 -11.79 10.44
C ALA A 101 5.48 -11.72 10.42
N GLY A 102 4.83 -12.21 9.36
CA GLY A 102 3.40 -12.05 9.12
C GLY A 102 3.01 -10.63 8.68
N VAL A 103 3.99 -9.74 8.54
CA VAL A 103 3.78 -8.31 8.25
C VAL A 103 4.99 -7.72 7.55
N THR A 104 4.72 -6.93 6.51
CA THR A 104 5.71 -6.04 5.89
C THR A 104 5.55 -4.64 6.50
N ARG A 105 6.66 -3.96 6.80
CA ARG A 105 6.64 -2.63 7.40
C ARG A 105 7.41 -1.62 6.56
N VAL A 106 6.77 -0.50 6.27
CA VAL A 106 7.36 0.66 5.60
C VAL A 106 7.22 1.88 6.50
N GLY A 107 8.31 2.57 6.77
CA GLY A 107 8.35 3.79 7.58
C GLY A 107 7.67 5.00 6.93
N SER A 108 8.09 6.18 7.35
CA SER A 108 7.51 7.48 6.96
C SER A 108 8.49 8.32 6.15
N HIS A 109 7.98 9.34 5.44
CA HIS A 109 8.78 10.29 4.66
C HIS A 109 9.63 9.65 3.55
N GLY A 110 9.21 8.49 3.04
CA GLY A 110 9.89 7.78 1.98
C GLY A 110 9.52 8.29 0.58
N LEU A 111 10.47 8.15 -0.35
CA LEU A 111 10.24 8.32 -1.78
C LEU A 111 10.51 6.99 -2.48
N PHE A 112 9.45 6.35 -2.97
CA PHE A 112 9.52 5.11 -3.72
C PHE A 112 9.24 5.44 -5.18
N MET A 113 10.30 5.51 -5.98
CA MET A 113 10.21 5.89 -7.40
C MET A 113 9.58 4.77 -8.24
N THR A 114 9.28 5.10 -9.49
CA THR A 114 8.51 4.23 -10.39
C THR A 114 9.06 2.80 -10.43
N GLY A 115 8.18 1.83 -10.23
CA GLY A 115 8.51 0.41 -10.29
C GLY A 115 9.26 -0.15 -9.08
N ALA A 116 9.42 0.61 -7.98
CA ALA A 116 10.04 0.07 -6.77
C ALA A 116 9.23 -1.11 -6.20
N HIS A 117 9.93 -2.15 -5.75
CA HIS A 117 9.34 -3.33 -5.16
C HIS A 117 9.75 -3.48 -3.68
N VAL A 118 8.76 -3.69 -2.82
CA VAL A 118 8.95 -4.08 -1.41
C VAL A 118 8.31 -5.46 -1.23
N GLY A 119 9.17 -6.46 -1.04
CA GLY A 119 8.80 -7.85 -0.83
C GLY A 119 8.17 -8.11 0.53
N HIS A 120 7.72 -9.35 0.69
CA HIS A 120 7.06 -9.79 1.91
C HIS A 120 8.03 -9.79 3.10
N ASP A 121 7.54 -9.45 4.29
CA ASP A 121 8.29 -9.42 5.56
C ASP A 121 9.42 -8.37 5.61
N ALA A 122 9.57 -7.54 4.58
CA ALA A 122 10.56 -6.47 4.55
C ALA A 122 10.29 -5.40 5.63
N VAL A 123 11.37 -4.79 6.11
CA VAL A 123 11.33 -3.66 7.04
C VAL A 123 12.09 -2.50 6.42
N VAL A 124 11.37 -1.48 5.97
CA VAL A 124 11.90 -0.23 5.43
C VAL A 124 11.76 0.86 6.49
N GLY A 125 12.85 1.56 6.82
CA GLY A 125 12.83 2.66 7.79
C GLY A 125 12.27 3.97 7.24
N ASP A 126 12.42 5.05 8.02
CA ASP A 126 11.99 6.40 7.62
C ASP A 126 13.00 7.06 6.66
N HIS A 127 12.53 8.04 5.88
CA HIS A 127 13.36 8.87 4.98
C HIS A 127 14.14 8.07 3.92
N VAL A 128 13.66 6.87 3.59
CA VAL A 128 14.27 6.02 2.57
C VAL A 128 13.92 6.53 1.17
N VAL A 129 14.90 6.52 0.28
CA VAL A 129 14.68 6.74 -1.16
C VAL A 129 14.99 5.44 -1.90
N MET A 130 13.97 4.85 -2.52
CA MET A 130 14.12 3.75 -3.45
C MET A 130 14.03 4.30 -4.87
N ALA A 131 15.16 4.24 -5.60
CA ALA A 131 15.21 4.67 -6.99
C ALA A 131 14.37 3.78 -7.90
N ASN A 132 14.20 4.19 -9.17
CA ASN A 132 13.40 3.46 -10.14
C ASN A 132 13.79 1.98 -10.20
N ASN A 133 12.78 1.10 -10.14
CA ASN A 133 12.93 -0.35 -10.19
C ASN A 133 13.85 -0.96 -9.11
N ALA A 134 14.12 -0.23 -8.02
CA ALA A 134 14.82 -0.82 -6.89
C ALA A 134 13.96 -1.92 -6.26
N THR A 135 14.59 -3.05 -5.96
CA THR A 135 13.91 -4.22 -5.43
C THR A 135 14.49 -4.57 -4.06
N LEU A 136 13.60 -4.68 -3.08
CA LEU A 136 13.88 -5.21 -1.74
C LEU A 136 13.01 -6.44 -1.54
N GLY A 137 13.56 -7.52 -1.00
CA GLY A 137 12.84 -8.74 -0.66
C GLY A 137 13.52 -9.49 0.48
#